data_AF-A0A1G9YR97-F1
#
_entry.id   AF-A0A1G9YR97-F1
#
_cell.length_a   1.000
_cell.length_b   1.000
_cell.length_c   1.000
_cell.angle_alpha   90.00
_cell.angle_beta   90.00
_cell.angle_gamma   90.00
#
_symmetry.space_group_name_H-M   'P 1'
#
loop_
_entity.id
_entity.type
_entity.pdbx_description
1 polymer ?
#
loop_
_entity_poly.entity_id
_entity_poly.type
_entity_poly.pdbx_seq_one_letter_code
_entity_poly.pdbx_strand_id
1 'polypeptide(L)'
;MNLTRSVDRSAQLRRTIGINRFNVEGFFRGLKEDESDESYQMVERISALRKKIAEYRLMLNVAEYQAAINQDVEHKLDFQTYQEGLDSALIEKRIKLQSIEDEISHLTDMMRKNKNFSDYIEMKKVYVKDPHGGDPIRVSKSTLFEYSDLEDVNAARKSMLVAERNVLKREIAAIEASQEKQIALLNLPTADAELTSRLANISGISAVEVNSMLSKLYKEKNSISEALKSRTKQNNTWITDAYKIISDYANELGIPFDYKIDIFTSNLKTKSGTILHKMVFIYKLAYIKLLSRKLGYPLPIFCDSPSGREVRAETITEMLGVLNRDFSEHQIFIASIHKYETVFDETQIFGTDGTLFDEPTLFDLPLQK
;
A
#
# COMPACT_ATOMS: atom_id res chain seq x y z
N MET A 1 -1.32 11.79 15.84
CA MET A 1 -2.44 11.54 14.91
C MET A 1 -2.00 11.73 13.46
N ASN A 2 -1.62 10.65 12.78
CA ASN A 2 -1.67 10.46 11.32
C ASN A 2 -1.07 9.07 11.04
N LEU A 3 -1.93 8.05 11.14
CA LEU A 3 -1.65 6.71 10.63
C LEU A 3 -1.65 6.80 9.11
N THR A 4 -0.51 7.16 8.53
CA THR A 4 -0.25 6.91 7.10
C THR A 4 -0.26 5.41 6.90
N ARG A 5 -1.42 4.88 6.54
CA ARG A 5 -1.56 3.57 5.91
C ARG A 5 -0.52 3.50 4.81
N SER A 6 0.46 2.63 4.99
CA SER A 6 1.38 2.15 3.96
C SER A 6 0.54 1.52 2.85
N VAL A 7 0.04 2.34 1.93
CA VAL A 7 -0.58 1.86 0.70
C VAL A 7 0.52 1.15 -0.07
N ASP A 8 0.36 -0.15 -0.21
CA ASP A 8 1.21 -1.01 -1.03
C ASP A 8 1.29 -0.46 -2.47
N ARG A 9 2.37 0.30 -2.78
CA ARG A 9 2.61 0.91 -4.09
C ARG A 9 2.86 -0.10 -5.23
N SER A 10 2.89 -1.42 -4.95
CA SER A 10 2.87 -2.45 -6.02
C SER A 10 1.48 -2.76 -6.55
N ALA A 11 0.46 -2.19 -5.91
CA ALA A 11 -0.91 -2.20 -6.39
C ALA A 11 -1.15 -1.15 -7.50
N GLN A 12 -0.22 -0.21 -7.74
CA GLN A 12 -0.45 0.93 -8.63
C GLN A 12 -0.46 0.55 -10.12
N LEU A 13 0.22 -0.54 -10.52
CA LEU A 13 0.02 -1.13 -11.86
C LEU A 13 -1.27 -1.95 -12.00
N ARG A 14 -1.92 -2.28 -10.88
CA ARG A 14 -2.96 -3.33 -10.79
C ARG A 14 -4.35 -2.80 -10.49
N ARG A 15 -4.53 -1.48 -10.34
CA ARG A 15 -5.83 -0.86 -10.07
C ARG A 15 -6.35 -0.15 -11.29
N THR A 16 -7.13 -0.84 -12.13
CA THR A 16 -8.32 -0.25 -12.77
C THR A 16 -9.28 -1.36 -13.25
N ILE A 17 -10.58 -1.12 -13.02
CA ILE A 17 -11.79 -1.87 -13.45
C ILE A 17 -12.22 -3.06 -12.56
N GLY A 18 -12.91 -2.76 -11.45
CA GLY A 18 -13.70 -3.74 -10.70
C GLY A 18 -12.88 -4.90 -10.11
N ILE A 19 -13.57 -5.95 -9.68
CA ILE A 19 -13.00 -7.14 -9.03
C ILE A 19 -11.94 -7.88 -9.91
N ASN A 20 -11.83 -7.51 -11.19
CA ASN A 20 -10.93 -8.11 -12.16
C ASN A 20 -9.54 -7.44 -12.17
N ARG A 21 -8.51 -8.19 -11.76
CA ARG A 21 -7.11 -7.75 -11.87
C ARG A 21 -6.61 -7.95 -13.30
N PHE A 22 -6.07 -6.90 -13.93
CA PHE A 22 -5.42 -7.00 -15.24
C PHE A 22 -4.26 -8.01 -15.21
N ASN A 23 -4.28 -8.99 -16.11
CA ASN A 23 -3.26 -10.01 -16.25
C ASN A 23 -2.52 -9.82 -17.57
N VAL A 24 -1.26 -9.38 -17.50
CA VAL A 24 -0.40 -9.14 -18.67
C VAL A 24 -0.20 -10.39 -19.51
N GLU A 25 0.01 -11.56 -18.88
CA GLU A 25 0.16 -12.83 -19.58
C GLU A 25 -1.14 -13.23 -20.28
N GLY A 26 -2.30 -12.97 -19.64
CA GLY A 26 -3.61 -13.15 -20.25
C GLY A 26 -3.84 -12.25 -21.46
N PHE A 27 -3.42 -11.00 -21.37
CA PHE A 27 -3.50 -10.03 -22.46
C PHE A 27 -2.71 -10.49 -23.70
N PHE A 28 -1.43 -10.82 -23.54
CA PHE A 28 -0.60 -11.29 -24.67
C PHE A 28 -1.02 -12.64 -25.23
N ARG A 29 -1.63 -13.50 -24.41
CA ARG A 29 -2.24 -14.75 -24.88
C ARG A 29 -3.47 -14.46 -25.74
N GLY A 30 -4.34 -13.54 -25.31
CA GLY A 30 -5.50 -13.10 -26.09
C GLY A 30 -5.11 -12.45 -27.41
N LEU A 31 -4.08 -11.59 -27.44
CA LEU A 31 -3.59 -10.98 -28.69
C LEU A 31 -3.08 -12.03 -29.69
N LYS A 32 -2.42 -13.07 -29.18
CA LYS A 32 -1.90 -14.20 -29.98
C LYS A 32 -3.00 -15.11 -30.53
N GLU A 33 -4.26 -14.94 -30.10
CA GLU A 33 -5.35 -15.89 -30.40
C GLU A 33 -4.98 -17.33 -29.99
N ASP A 34 -4.22 -17.47 -28.90
CA ASP A 34 -3.97 -18.78 -28.30
C ASP A 34 -5.23 -19.19 -27.51
N GLU A 35 -6.26 -19.53 -28.27
CA GLU A 35 -7.53 -20.09 -27.81
C GLU A 35 -7.48 -21.62 -27.67
N SER A 36 -6.28 -22.22 -27.66
CA SER A 36 -6.13 -23.66 -27.50
C SER A 36 -6.82 -24.13 -26.22
N ASP A 37 -7.64 -25.19 -26.31
CA ASP A 37 -8.32 -25.81 -25.16
C ASP A 37 -7.33 -26.09 -24.03
N GLU A 38 -6.08 -26.44 -24.36
CA GLU A 38 -4.99 -26.64 -23.40
C GLU A 38 -4.67 -25.40 -22.56
N SER A 39 -4.56 -24.22 -23.19
CA SER A 39 -4.26 -22.96 -22.48
C SER A 39 -5.40 -22.56 -21.54
N TYR A 40 -6.66 -22.78 -21.95
CA TYR A 40 -7.83 -22.57 -21.08
C TYR A 40 -7.87 -23.56 -19.91
N GLN A 41 -7.66 -24.85 -20.18
CA GLN A 41 -7.58 -25.89 -19.14
C GLN A 41 -6.47 -25.60 -18.13
N MET A 42 -5.32 -25.09 -18.57
CA MET A 42 -4.24 -24.66 -17.66
C MET A 42 -4.69 -23.50 -16.75
N VAL A 43 -5.40 -22.51 -17.28
CA VAL A 43 -5.92 -21.38 -16.49
C VAL A 43 -6.96 -21.85 -15.47
N GLU A 44 -7.89 -22.71 -15.88
CA GLU A 44 -8.90 -23.30 -14.99
C GLU A 44 -8.24 -24.15 -13.89
N ARG A 45 -7.26 -24.98 -14.26
CA ARG A 45 -6.51 -25.80 -13.29
C ARG A 45 -5.74 -24.94 -12.29
N ILE A 46 -5.12 -23.85 -12.73
CA ILE A 46 -4.49 -22.87 -11.83
C ILE A 46 -5.53 -22.26 -10.88
N SER A 47 -6.73 -21.93 -11.37
CA SER A 47 -7.82 -21.40 -10.56
C SER A 47 -8.31 -22.42 -9.52
N ALA A 48 -8.53 -23.66 -9.93
CA ALA A 48 -8.93 -24.76 -9.05
C ALA A 48 -7.86 -25.05 -7.98
N LEU A 49 -6.57 -25.06 -8.36
CA LEU A 49 -5.46 -25.22 -7.41
C LEU A 49 -5.39 -24.05 -6.43
N ARG A 50 -5.68 -22.82 -6.84
CA ARG A 50 -5.76 -21.67 -5.92
C ARG A 50 -6.86 -21.85 -4.88
N LYS A 51 -8.03 -22.34 -5.29
CA LYS A 51 -9.14 -22.67 -4.37
C LYS A 51 -8.73 -23.76 -3.37
N LYS A 52 -8.18 -24.87 -3.85
CA LYS A 52 -7.65 -25.96 -2.99
C LYS A 52 -6.57 -25.48 -2.03
N ILE A 53 -5.62 -24.67 -2.48
CA ILE A 53 -4.58 -24.10 -1.60
C ILE A 53 -5.21 -23.24 -0.50
N ALA A 54 -6.25 -22.46 -0.82
CA ALA A 54 -6.96 -21.67 0.18
C ALA A 54 -7.68 -22.56 1.21
N GLU A 55 -8.35 -23.62 0.77
CA GLU A 55 -8.99 -24.62 1.65
C GLU A 55 -7.97 -25.29 2.58
N TYR A 56 -6.85 -25.79 2.06
CA TYR A 56 -5.82 -26.43 2.88
C TYR A 56 -5.12 -25.46 3.84
N ARG A 57 -5.00 -24.18 3.48
CA ARG A 57 -4.53 -23.14 4.42
C ARG A 57 -5.50 -22.95 5.56
N LEU A 58 -6.80 -22.93 5.28
CA LEU A 58 -7.83 -22.86 6.32
C LEU A 58 -7.73 -24.07 7.26
N MET A 59 -7.58 -25.28 6.72
CA MET A 59 -7.38 -26.50 7.52
C MET A 59 -6.13 -26.43 8.41
N LEU A 60 -5.01 -25.94 7.88
CA LEU A 60 -3.77 -25.78 8.65
C LEU A 60 -3.98 -24.83 9.84
N ASN A 61 -4.62 -23.68 9.60
CA ASN A 61 -4.87 -22.69 10.64
C ASN A 61 -5.80 -23.23 11.73
N VAL A 62 -6.81 -24.03 11.36
CA VAL A 62 -7.69 -24.70 12.33
C VAL A 62 -6.93 -25.75 13.14
N ALA A 63 -6.03 -26.51 12.51
CA ALA A 63 -5.18 -27.47 13.20
C ALA A 63 -4.21 -26.79 14.19
N GLU A 64 -3.60 -25.67 13.77
CA GLU A 64 -2.76 -24.84 14.64
C GLU A 64 -3.56 -24.23 15.81
N TYR A 65 -4.80 -23.80 15.56
CA TYR A 65 -5.72 -23.33 16.60
C TYR A 65 -6.08 -24.42 17.62
N GLN A 66 -6.43 -25.62 17.17
CA GLN A 66 -6.71 -26.76 18.05
C GLN A 66 -5.47 -27.16 18.87
N ALA A 67 -4.28 -27.12 18.26
CA ALA A 67 -3.03 -27.43 18.95
C ALA A 67 -2.68 -26.38 20.03
N ALA A 68 -2.94 -25.10 19.77
CA ALA A 68 -2.75 -24.02 20.75
C ALA A 68 -3.71 -24.15 21.94
N ILE A 69 -4.98 -24.48 21.69
CA ILE A 69 -5.97 -24.69 22.76
C ILE A 69 -5.66 -25.96 23.58
N ASN A 70 -5.21 -27.03 22.94
CA ASN A 70 -4.88 -28.27 23.67
C ASN A 70 -3.64 -28.13 24.59
N GLN A 71 -2.84 -27.08 24.45
CA GLN A 71 -1.74 -26.77 25.38
C GLN A 71 -2.19 -25.98 26.62
N ASP A 72 -3.30 -25.25 26.54
CA ASP A 72 -3.92 -24.52 27.65
C ASP A 72 -5.20 -25.26 28.09
N VAL A 73 -5.06 -26.07 29.13
CA VAL A 73 -6.05 -26.99 29.71
C VAL A 73 -7.51 -26.48 29.71
N GLU A 74 -8.38 -27.27 29.07
CA GLU A 74 -9.77 -27.59 29.46
C GLU A 74 -10.87 -26.51 29.42
N HIS A 75 -10.75 -25.48 28.58
CA HIS A 75 -11.91 -24.62 28.27
C HIS A 75 -12.14 -24.48 26.76
N LYS A 76 -13.28 -25.03 26.29
CA LYS A 76 -13.88 -24.69 24.99
C LYS A 76 -14.31 -23.21 25.04
N LEU A 77 -13.40 -22.30 24.74
CA LEU A 77 -13.71 -20.89 24.57
C LEU A 77 -14.11 -20.64 23.12
N ASP A 78 -15.28 -20.05 22.95
CA ASP A 78 -15.86 -19.65 21.66
C ASP A 78 -14.98 -18.57 21.00
N PHE A 79 -14.92 -18.62 19.66
CA PHE A 79 -14.12 -17.73 18.81
C PHE A 79 -14.44 -16.25 19.06
N GLN A 80 -15.70 -15.93 19.35
CA GLN A 80 -16.15 -14.57 19.64
C GLN A 80 -15.55 -14.01 20.93
N THR A 81 -15.47 -14.83 21.99
CA THR A 81 -15.01 -14.40 23.32
C THR A 81 -13.50 -14.09 23.35
N TYR A 82 -12.70 -14.78 22.53
CA TYR A 82 -11.27 -14.49 22.39
C TYR A 82 -11.01 -13.20 21.58
N GLN A 83 -11.82 -12.95 20.54
CA GLN A 83 -11.72 -11.75 19.72
C GLN A 83 -12.02 -10.48 20.54
N GLU A 84 -13.03 -10.53 21.40
CA GLU A 84 -13.36 -9.47 22.36
C GLU A 84 -12.23 -9.23 23.38
N GLY A 85 -11.55 -10.30 23.83
CA GLY A 85 -10.41 -10.21 24.73
C GLY A 85 -9.17 -9.56 24.10
N LEU A 86 -8.87 -9.89 22.85
CA LEU A 86 -7.77 -9.27 22.09
C LEU A 86 -8.03 -7.81 21.76
N ASP A 87 -9.26 -7.46 21.37
CA ASP A 87 -9.64 -6.08 21.09
C ASP A 87 -9.58 -5.23 22.37
N SER A 88 -10.00 -5.77 23.52
CA SER A 88 -9.88 -5.10 24.81
C SER A 88 -8.43 -4.86 25.23
N ALA A 89 -7.55 -5.85 25.07
CA ALA A 89 -6.12 -5.73 25.37
C ALA A 89 -5.41 -4.73 24.43
N LEU A 90 -5.84 -4.68 23.16
CA LEU A 90 -5.31 -3.75 22.17
C LEU A 90 -5.75 -2.32 22.45
N ILE A 91 -7.01 -2.10 22.84
CA ILE A 91 -7.52 -0.80 23.30
C ILE A 91 -6.73 -0.31 24.51
N GLU A 92 -6.51 -1.16 25.51
CA GLU A 92 -5.73 -0.81 26.70
C GLU A 92 -4.30 -0.37 26.35
N LYS A 93 -3.61 -1.13 25.48
CA LYS A 93 -2.24 -0.79 25.04
C LYS A 93 -2.19 0.50 24.22
N ARG A 94 -3.21 0.77 23.39
CA ARG A 94 -3.30 2.04 22.63
C ARG A 94 -3.54 3.25 23.53
N ILE A 95 -4.36 3.11 24.57
CA ILE A 95 -4.57 4.16 25.58
C ILE A 95 -3.26 4.47 26.30
N LYS A 96 -2.52 3.43 26.75
CA LYS A 96 -1.21 3.60 27.38
C LYS A 96 -0.20 4.25 26.44
N LEU A 97 -0.16 3.84 25.17
CA LEU A 97 0.71 4.44 24.16
C LEU A 97 0.44 5.94 23.99
N GLN A 98 -0.84 6.33 23.90
CA GLN A 98 -1.24 7.72 23.75
C GLN A 98 -0.80 8.57 24.95
N SER A 99 -1.01 8.06 26.18
CA SER A 99 -0.57 8.73 27.40
C SER A 99 0.95 8.99 27.42
N ILE A 100 1.76 8.01 26.98
CA ILE A 100 3.22 8.16 26.93
C ILE A 100 3.64 9.14 25.83
N GLU A 101 2.96 9.15 24.68
CA GLU A 101 3.25 10.11 23.60
C GLU A 101 2.93 11.56 24.02
N ASP A 102 1.83 11.76 24.75
CA ASP A 102 1.46 13.06 25.31
C ASP A 102 2.47 13.55 26.35
N GLU A 103 2.95 12.65 27.23
CA GLU A 103 3.99 12.97 28.22
C GLU A 103 5.33 13.34 27.55
N ILE A 104 5.75 12.60 26.52
CA ILE A 104 6.96 12.94 25.74
C ILE A 104 6.82 14.31 25.07
N SER A 105 5.64 14.62 24.52
CA SER A 105 5.37 15.91 23.89
C SER A 105 5.47 17.04 24.90
N HIS A 106 4.79 16.90 26.04
CA HIS A 106 4.81 17.87 27.13
C HIS A 106 6.23 18.11 27.65
N LEU A 107 6.99 17.04 27.91
CA LEU A 107 8.37 17.13 28.38
C LEU A 107 9.28 17.81 27.34
N THR A 108 9.07 17.52 26.05
CA THR A 108 9.85 18.15 24.97
C THR A 108 9.56 19.65 24.85
N ASP A 109 8.30 20.06 25.00
CA ASP A 109 7.93 21.47 24.97
C ASP A 109 8.44 22.23 26.21
N MET A 110 8.41 21.59 27.38
CA MET A 110 9.04 22.09 28.62
C MET A 110 10.55 22.34 28.42
N MET A 111 11.29 21.35 27.93
CA MET A 111 12.73 21.48 27.65
C MET A 111 13.01 22.61 26.64
N ARG A 112 12.17 22.75 25.60
CA ARG A 112 12.29 23.83 24.60
C ARG A 112 12.06 25.21 25.23
N LYS A 113 11.02 25.36 26.05
CA LYS A 113 10.72 26.62 26.76
C LYS A 113 11.87 27.02 27.69
N ASN A 114 12.41 26.06 28.45
CA ASN A 114 13.54 26.30 29.35
C ASN A 114 14.79 26.75 28.59
N LYS A 115 15.09 26.09 27.46
CA LYS A 115 16.20 26.49 26.59
C LYS A 115 16.01 27.90 26.04
N ASN A 116 14.84 28.21 25.49
CA ASN A 116 14.53 29.52 24.93
C ASN A 116 14.63 30.63 25.99
N PHE A 117 14.19 30.35 27.22
CA PHE A 117 14.30 31.28 28.34
C PHE A 117 15.76 31.56 28.70
N SER A 118 16.57 30.50 28.77
CA SER A 118 18.01 30.61 29.05
C SER A 118 18.75 31.40 27.96
N ASP A 119 18.50 31.07 26.69
CA ASP A 119 19.06 31.79 25.54
C ASP A 119 18.64 33.28 25.54
N TYR A 120 17.39 33.56 25.90
CA TYR A 120 16.87 34.93 26.00
C TYR A 120 17.57 35.74 27.11
N ILE A 121 17.76 35.16 28.29
CA ILE A 121 18.47 35.84 29.40
C ILE A 121 19.93 36.13 29.01
N GLU A 122 20.62 35.16 28.41
CA GLU A 122 22.00 35.35 27.96
C GLU A 122 22.13 36.47 26.93
N MET A 123 21.17 36.56 26.00
CA MET A 123 21.08 37.62 24.99
C MET A 123 20.87 38.99 25.62
N LYS A 124 20.04 39.08 26.68
CA LYS A 124 19.75 40.34 27.38
C LYS A 124 20.89 40.81 28.29
N LYS A 125 21.94 40.00 28.50
CA LYS A 125 23.11 40.32 29.34
C LYS A 125 22.66 40.83 30.72
N VAL A 126 21.78 40.06 31.37
CA VAL A 126 21.26 40.40 32.71
C VAL A 126 22.33 40.12 33.78
N TYR A 127 22.41 40.99 34.77
CA TYR A 127 23.31 40.85 35.93
C TYR A 127 22.50 40.91 37.22
N VAL A 128 22.89 40.11 38.21
CA VAL A 128 22.30 40.10 39.55
C VAL A 128 23.30 40.71 40.53
N LYS A 129 22.81 41.59 41.41
CA LYS A 129 23.63 42.20 42.46
C LYS A 129 23.88 41.18 43.57
N ASP A 130 25.13 41.03 43.96
CA ASP A 130 25.50 40.21 45.11
C ASP A 130 25.00 40.88 46.43
N PRO A 131 24.15 40.19 47.23
CA PRO A 131 23.70 40.69 48.52
C PRO A 131 24.84 40.98 49.50
N HIS A 132 26.00 40.33 49.33
CA HIS A 132 27.16 40.47 50.22
C HIS A 132 28.17 41.52 49.76
N GLY A 133 27.86 42.30 48.71
CA GLY A 133 28.66 43.45 48.30
C GLY A 133 29.79 43.16 47.30
N GLY A 134 29.78 42.00 46.64
CA GLY A 134 30.67 41.66 45.54
C GLY A 134 30.26 42.23 44.17
N ASP A 135 31.07 41.93 43.15
CA ASP A 135 30.81 42.31 41.76
C ASP A 135 29.51 41.67 41.23
N PRO A 136 28.75 42.36 40.34
CA PRO A 136 27.53 41.80 39.77
C PRO A 136 27.78 40.50 39.00
N ILE A 137 27.00 39.46 39.31
CA ILE A 137 27.11 38.15 38.68
C ILE A 137 26.29 38.16 37.39
N ARG A 138 26.91 37.86 36.25
CA ARG A 138 26.21 37.70 34.98
C ARG A 138 25.35 36.45 35.01
N VAL A 139 24.10 36.55 34.56
CA VAL A 139 23.23 35.38 34.43
C VAL A 139 23.50 34.69 33.08
N SER A 140 23.98 33.44 33.14
CA SER A 140 24.15 32.53 32.01
C SER A 140 23.79 31.09 32.41
N LYS A 141 23.75 30.16 31.45
CA LYS A 141 23.46 28.73 31.68
C LYS A 141 24.30 28.14 32.81
N SER A 142 25.58 28.49 32.87
CA SER A 142 26.54 28.03 33.88
C SER A 142 26.36 28.66 35.25
N THR A 143 25.59 29.74 35.39
CA THR A 143 25.36 30.44 36.66
C THR A 143 23.92 30.29 37.14
N LEU A 144 23.05 29.64 36.35
CA LEU A 144 21.70 29.26 36.77
C LEU A 144 21.80 28.01 37.64
N PHE A 145 21.30 28.11 38.86
CA PHE A 145 21.34 27.02 39.83
C PHE A 145 20.58 25.79 39.31
N GLU A 146 21.20 24.61 39.41
CA GLU A 146 20.66 23.29 38.99
C GLU A 146 20.24 23.18 37.52
N TYR A 147 20.63 24.12 36.65
CA TYR A 147 20.20 24.12 35.26
C TYR A 147 20.68 22.89 34.48
N SER A 148 21.96 22.50 34.65
CA SER A 148 22.53 21.30 34.02
C SER A 148 21.88 20.02 34.53
N ASP A 149 21.72 19.91 35.84
CA ASP A 149 21.22 18.70 36.48
C ASP A 149 19.76 18.46 36.08
N LEU A 150 18.96 19.53 35.99
CA LEU A 150 17.59 19.46 35.50
C LEU A 150 17.52 19.11 34.00
N GLU A 151 18.47 19.58 33.18
CA GLU A 151 18.56 19.21 31.76
C GLU A 151 18.84 17.71 31.59
N ASP A 152 19.80 17.19 32.35
CA ASP A 152 20.18 15.77 32.35
C ASP A 152 19.05 14.87 32.85
N VAL A 153 18.37 15.23 33.94
CA VAL A 153 17.21 14.49 34.47
C VAL A 153 16.07 14.45 33.46
N ASN A 154 15.77 15.57 32.79
CA ASN A 154 14.72 15.62 31.77
C ASN A 154 15.10 14.82 30.52
N ALA A 155 16.37 14.84 30.11
CA ALA A 155 16.87 14.03 29.00
C ALA A 155 16.81 12.52 29.31
N ALA A 156 17.16 12.12 30.53
CA ALA A 156 17.06 10.75 31.00
C ALA A 156 15.60 10.27 31.03
N ARG A 157 14.69 11.05 31.64
CA ARG A 157 13.25 10.74 31.68
C ARG A 157 12.64 10.60 30.29
N LYS A 158 12.99 11.51 29.37
CA LYS A 158 12.56 11.43 27.97
C LYS A 158 13.04 10.14 27.30
N SER A 159 14.28 9.74 27.55
CA SER A 159 14.87 8.53 26.98
C SER A 159 14.17 7.26 27.49
N MET A 160 13.80 7.22 28.77
CA MET A 160 13.02 6.11 29.35
C MET A 160 11.63 5.99 28.71
N LEU A 161 10.89 7.10 28.63
CA LEU A 161 9.56 7.12 27.99
C LEU A 161 9.62 6.72 26.52
N VAL A 162 10.68 7.13 25.79
CA VAL A 162 10.91 6.72 24.41
C VAL A 162 11.16 5.21 24.28
N ALA A 163 11.90 4.61 25.22
CA ALA A 163 12.13 3.17 25.25
C ALA A 163 10.82 2.41 25.51
N GLU A 164 10.03 2.83 26.50
CA GLU A 164 8.73 2.24 26.82
C GLU A 164 7.75 2.33 25.65
N ARG A 165 7.66 3.50 25.01
CA ARG A 165 6.87 3.70 23.78
C ARG A 165 7.27 2.72 22.68
N ASN A 166 8.57 2.48 22.50
CA ASN A 166 9.06 1.58 21.46
C ASN A 166 8.72 0.12 21.77
N VAL A 167 8.73 -0.29 23.04
CA VAL A 167 8.28 -1.62 23.47
C VAL A 167 6.79 -1.79 23.18
N LEU A 168 5.95 -0.84 23.63
CA LEU A 168 4.50 -0.87 23.39
C LEU A 168 4.15 -0.87 21.89
N LYS A 169 4.88 -0.11 21.06
CA LYS A 169 4.69 -0.13 19.59
C LYS A 169 5.02 -1.49 18.98
N ARG A 170 6.04 -2.20 19.47
CA ARG A 170 6.37 -3.56 19.00
C ARG A 170 5.28 -4.56 19.40
N GLU A 171 4.78 -4.46 20.63
CA GLU A 171 3.69 -5.32 21.11
C GLU A 171 2.40 -5.09 20.32
N ILE A 172 2.01 -3.84 20.09
CA ILE A 172 0.85 -3.48 19.26
C ILE A 172 1.05 -3.99 17.83
N ALA A 173 2.22 -3.79 17.23
CA ALA A 173 2.49 -4.28 15.87
C ALA A 173 2.44 -5.81 15.77
N ALA A 174 2.83 -6.54 16.82
CA ALA A 174 2.72 -7.99 16.86
C ALA A 174 1.25 -8.45 16.91
N ILE A 175 0.41 -7.78 17.70
CA ILE A 175 -1.04 -8.07 17.80
C ILE A 175 -1.78 -7.64 16.52
N GLU A 176 -1.44 -6.47 15.95
CA GLU A 176 -2.04 -6.02 14.69
C GLU A 176 -1.64 -6.94 13.52
N ALA A 177 -0.41 -7.44 13.48
CA ALA A 177 0.03 -8.40 12.47
C ALA A 177 -0.66 -9.77 12.60
N SER A 178 -1.04 -10.20 13.81
CA SER A 178 -1.85 -11.41 13.99
C SER A 178 -3.30 -11.18 13.57
N GLN A 179 -3.90 -10.04 13.91
CA GLN A 179 -5.25 -9.65 13.46
C GLN A 179 -5.33 -9.44 11.95
N GLU A 180 -4.33 -8.81 11.31
CA GLU A 180 -4.33 -8.57 9.86
C GLU A 180 -4.21 -9.88 9.07
N LYS A 181 -3.43 -10.85 9.57
CA LYS A 181 -3.43 -12.21 9.03
C LYS A 181 -4.81 -12.85 9.15
N GLN A 182 -5.51 -12.67 10.27
CA GLN A 182 -6.86 -13.20 10.52
C GLN A 182 -7.96 -12.53 9.67
N ILE A 183 -7.90 -11.21 9.47
CA ILE A 183 -8.84 -10.45 8.63
C ILE A 183 -8.60 -10.73 7.14
N ALA A 184 -7.34 -10.86 6.72
CA ALA A 184 -6.99 -11.31 5.38
C ALA A 184 -7.43 -12.76 5.11
N LEU A 185 -7.59 -13.57 6.17
CA LEU A 185 -8.13 -14.93 6.14
C LEU A 185 -9.67 -14.95 5.99
N LEU A 186 -10.39 -14.06 6.68
CA LEU A 186 -11.87 -13.99 6.64
C LEU A 186 -12.43 -13.35 5.36
N ASN A 187 -11.68 -12.43 4.75
CA ASN A 187 -12.09 -11.77 3.49
C ASN A 187 -11.78 -12.58 2.22
N LEU A 188 -11.42 -13.87 2.33
CA LEU A 188 -11.43 -14.75 1.17
C LEU A 188 -12.90 -15.01 0.78
N PRO A 189 -13.31 -14.77 -0.49
CA PRO A 189 -14.70 -14.89 -0.96
C PRO A 189 -15.23 -16.33 -1.01
N THR A 190 -14.65 -17.25 -0.25
CA THR A 190 -14.99 -18.68 -0.18
C THR A 190 -15.02 -19.24 1.25
N ALA A 191 -14.87 -18.41 2.29
CA ALA A 191 -15.04 -18.87 3.66
C ALA A 191 -16.54 -18.97 3.99
N ASP A 192 -17.18 -20.03 3.49
CA ASP A 192 -18.50 -20.45 3.94
C ASP A 192 -18.40 -20.66 5.46
N ALA A 193 -19.18 -19.93 6.25
CA ALA A 193 -19.11 -19.99 7.72
C ALA A 193 -19.35 -21.42 8.24
N GLU A 194 -20.11 -22.20 7.47
CA GLU A 194 -20.37 -23.63 7.68
C GLU A 194 -19.13 -24.50 7.49
N LEU A 195 -18.25 -24.16 6.54
CA LEU A 195 -17.02 -24.93 6.29
C LEU A 195 -16.02 -24.70 7.42
N THR A 196 -15.94 -23.47 7.92
CA THR A 196 -15.11 -23.11 9.09
C THR A 196 -15.57 -23.84 10.36
N SER A 197 -16.88 -23.94 10.62
CA SER A 197 -17.42 -24.65 11.79
C SER A 197 -17.26 -26.17 11.68
N ARG A 198 -17.41 -26.74 10.47
CA ARG A 198 -17.15 -28.17 10.21
C ARG A 198 -15.69 -28.52 10.45
N LEU A 199 -14.75 -27.70 9.99
CA LEU A 199 -13.32 -27.93 10.20
C LEU A 199 -12.91 -27.84 11.69
N ALA A 200 -13.50 -26.92 12.46
CA ALA A 200 -13.23 -26.79 13.89
C ALA A 200 -13.60 -28.05 14.71
N ASN A 201 -14.55 -28.85 14.21
CA ASN A 201 -15.02 -30.08 14.85
C ASN A 201 -14.24 -31.35 14.42
N ILE A 202 -13.33 -31.27 13.45
CA ILE A 202 -12.49 -32.41 13.06
C ILE A 202 -11.31 -32.49 14.03
N SER A 203 -11.33 -33.47 14.93
CA SER A 203 -10.18 -33.79 15.78
C SER A 203 -9.11 -34.52 14.96
N GLY A 204 -7.84 -34.12 15.12
CA GLY A 204 -6.69 -34.88 14.60
C GLY A 204 -6.17 -34.49 13.22
N ILE A 205 -6.37 -33.24 12.76
CA ILE A 205 -5.72 -32.77 11.53
C ILE A 205 -4.20 -32.67 11.77
N SER A 206 -3.41 -33.56 11.15
CA SER A 206 -1.95 -33.51 11.21
C SER A 206 -1.42 -32.31 10.40
N ALA A 207 -0.97 -31.27 11.10
CA ALA A 207 -0.36 -30.08 10.49
C ALA A 207 0.80 -30.43 9.54
N VAL A 208 1.51 -31.54 9.80
CA VAL A 208 2.61 -32.04 8.95
C VAL A 208 2.08 -32.53 7.61
N GLU A 209 0.98 -33.28 7.59
CA GLU A 209 0.37 -33.81 6.37
C GLU A 209 -0.26 -32.69 5.52
N VAL A 210 -0.92 -31.73 6.17
CA VAL A 210 -1.50 -30.55 5.51
C VAL A 210 -0.39 -29.70 4.87
N ASN A 211 0.73 -29.46 5.57
CA ASN A 211 1.87 -28.73 5.02
C ASN A 211 2.54 -29.47 3.85
N SER A 212 2.66 -30.80 3.92
CA SER A 212 3.17 -31.63 2.82
C SER A 212 2.27 -31.52 1.59
N MET A 213 0.95 -31.58 1.78
CA MET A 213 -0.01 -31.44 0.68
C MET A 213 -0.03 -30.03 0.09
N LEU A 214 0.04 -28.98 0.93
CA LEU A 214 0.20 -27.60 0.47
C LEU A 214 1.45 -27.44 -0.39
N SER A 215 2.57 -28.01 0.04
CA SER A 215 3.83 -27.97 -0.70
C SER A 215 3.70 -28.62 -2.09
N LYS A 216 2.98 -29.75 -2.19
CA LYS A 216 2.68 -30.40 -3.48
C LYS A 216 1.80 -29.52 -4.36
N LEU A 217 0.72 -28.95 -3.81
CA LEU A 217 -0.19 -28.06 -4.54
C LEU A 217 0.51 -26.80 -5.07
N TYR A 218 1.43 -26.20 -4.29
CA TYR A 218 2.24 -25.07 -4.76
C TYR A 218 3.17 -25.48 -5.91
N LYS A 219 3.85 -26.63 -5.79
CA LYS A 219 4.72 -27.14 -6.85
C LYS A 219 3.95 -27.35 -8.15
N GLU A 220 2.79 -27.99 -8.08
CA GLU A 220 1.92 -28.21 -9.24
C GLU A 220 1.41 -26.89 -9.85
N LYS A 221 0.95 -25.96 -9.01
CA LYS A 221 0.51 -24.64 -9.49
C LYS A 221 1.65 -23.90 -10.19
N ASN A 222 2.85 -23.92 -9.62
CA ASN A 222 4.01 -23.23 -10.17
C ASN A 222 4.45 -23.85 -11.50
N SER A 223 4.49 -25.19 -11.60
CA SER A 223 4.88 -25.86 -12.85
C SER A 223 3.89 -25.57 -14.00
N ILE A 224 2.58 -25.59 -13.73
CA ILE A 224 1.56 -25.24 -14.73
C ILE A 224 1.66 -23.76 -15.10
N SER A 225 1.91 -22.89 -14.12
CA SER A 225 2.10 -21.45 -14.37
C SER A 225 3.33 -21.17 -15.24
N GLU A 226 4.43 -21.88 -15.02
CA GLU A 226 5.65 -21.76 -15.83
C GLU A 226 5.45 -22.30 -17.25
N ALA A 227 4.74 -23.44 -17.39
CA ALA A 227 4.37 -23.98 -18.69
C ALA A 227 3.49 -22.98 -19.48
N LEU A 228 2.46 -22.42 -18.84
CA LEU A 228 1.57 -21.42 -19.44
C LEU A 228 2.33 -20.15 -19.84
N LYS A 229 3.25 -19.68 -18.99
CA LYS A 229 4.11 -18.54 -19.28
C LYS A 229 5.01 -18.79 -20.49
N SER A 230 5.60 -19.98 -20.56
CA SER A 230 6.47 -20.38 -21.67
C SER A 230 5.69 -20.42 -23.00
N ARG A 231 4.49 -21.01 -23.00
CA ARG A 231 3.58 -21.02 -24.16
C ARG A 231 3.17 -19.61 -24.61
N THR A 232 2.85 -18.73 -23.66
CA THR A 232 2.48 -17.34 -23.93
C THR A 232 3.63 -16.58 -24.62
N LYS A 233 4.88 -16.85 -24.21
CA LYS A 233 6.07 -16.19 -24.75
C LYS A 233 6.55 -16.75 -26.08
N GLN A 234 6.35 -18.04 -26.31
CA GLN A 234 6.83 -18.71 -27.52
C GLN A 234 6.14 -18.16 -28.77
N ASN A 235 6.93 -17.76 -29.77
CA ASN A 235 6.48 -17.27 -31.08
C ASN A 235 5.39 -16.18 -31.00
N ASN A 236 5.50 -15.26 -30.04
CA ASN A 236 4.51 -14.20 -29.85
C ASN A 236 5.08 -12.85 -30.34
N THR A 237 4.71 -12.46 -31.56
CA THR A 237 5.15 -11.20 -32.19
C THR A 237 4.67 -9.97 -31.42
N TRP A 238 3.49 -10.04 -30.79
CA TRP A 238 2.95 -8.95 -29.99
C TRP A 238 3.83 -8.59 -28.79
N ILE A 239 4.54 -9.57 -28.22
CA ILE A 239 5.50 -9.33 -27.14
C ILE A 239 6.69 -8.54 -27.68
N THR A 240 7.21 -8.91 -28.83
CA THR A 240 8.32 -8.19 -29.49
C THR A 240 7.91 -6.75 -29.82
N ASP A 241 6.71 -6.56 -30.36
CA ASP A 241 6.16 -5.23 -30.66
C ASP A 241 5.96 -4.41 -29.38
N ALA A 242 5.52 -5.03 -28.29
CA ALA A 242 5.40 -4.38 -26.99
C ALA A 242 6.76 -3.85 -26.52
N TYR A 243 7.79 -4.70 -26.52
CA TYR A 243 9.14 -4.29 -26.12
C TYR A 243 9.64 -3.12 -26.98
N LYS A 244 9.40 -3.16 -28.30
CA LYS A 244 9.77 -2.06 -29.19
C LYS A 244 9.07 -0.75 -28.81
N ILE A 245 7.74 -0.75 -28.72
CA ILE A 245 6.97 0.45 -28.36
C ILE A 245 7.41 1.01 -26.99
N ILE A 246 7.62 0.11 -26.02
CA ILE A 246 8.04 0.49 -24.67
C ILE A 246 9.44 1.10 -24.69
N SER A 247 10.38 0.51 -25.43
CA SER A 247 11.74 1.04 -25.58
C SER A 247 11.74 2.40 -26.26
N ASP A 248 10.95 2.59 -27.32
CA ASP A 248 10.85 3.86 -28.04
C ASP A 248 10.38 4.99 -27.12
N TYR A 249 9.27 4.78 -26.40
CA TYR A 249 8.77 5.79 -25.45
C TYR A 249 9.65 5.94 -24.20
N ALA A 250 10.33 4.88 -23.75
CA ALA A 250 11.26 4.96 -22.63
C ALA A 250 12.46 5.87 -22.96
N ASN A 251 13.00 5.73 -24.18
CA ASN A 251 14.06 6.60 -24.68
C ASN A 251 13.57 8.06 -24.79
N GLU A 252 12.39 8.28 -25.36
CA GLU A 252 11.80 9.61 -25.53
C GLU A 252 11.56 10.31 -24.19
N LEU A 253 11.04 9.59 -23.18
CA LEU A 253 10.77 10.14 -21.85
C LEU A 253 12.00 10.12 -20.93
N GLY A 254 13.20 9.84 -21.46
CA GLY A 254 14.46 9.91 -20.70
C GLY A 254 14.56 8.90 -19.55
N ILE A 255 14.01 7.69 -19.72
CA ILE A 255 14.24 6.58 -18.79
C ILE A 255 15.70 6.09 -18.98
N PRO A 256 16.52 6.03 -17.93
CA PRO A 256 17.89 5.53 -18.03
C PRO A 256 17.99 4.08 -18.58
N PHE A 257 18.99 3.82 -19.43
CA PHE A 257 19.20 2.52 -20.10
C PHE A 257 19.54 1.35 -19.17
N ASP A 258 20.00 1.63 -17.96
CA ASP A 258 20.31 0.63 -16.93
C ASP A 258 19.06 -0.07 -16.37
N TYR A 259 17.88 0.49 -16.62
CA TYR A 259 16.63 -0.13 -16.24
C TYR A 259 16.28 -1.29 -17.17
N LYS A 260 16.43 -2.52 -16.66
CA LYS A 260 15.90 -3.72 -17.32
C LYS A 260 14.39 -3.60 -17.52
N ILE A 261 13.97 -3.40 -18.77
CA ILE A 261 12.58 -3.43 -19.19
C ILE A 261 12.14 -4.89 -19.24
N ASP A 262 11.20 -5.28 -18.38
CA ASP A 262 10.56 -6.58 -18.43
C ASP A 262 9.05 -6.37 -18.30
N ILE A 263 8.33 -6.55 -19.41
CA ILE A 263 6.87 -6.35 -19.45
C ILE A 263 6.12 -7.31 -18.51
N PHE A 264 6.75 -8.42 -18.09
CA PHE A 264 6.17 -9.40 -17.19
C PHE A 264 6.60 -9.23 -15.72
N THR A 265 7.36 -8.18 -15.39
CA THR A 265 7.82 -7.97 -14.01
C THR A 265 6.67 -7.54 -13.10
N SER A 266 6.57 -8.18 -11.94
CA SER A 266 5.68 -7.75 -10.86
C SER A 266 6.33 -6.71 -9.93
N ASN A 267 7.61 -6.39 -10.14
CA ASN A 267 8.40 -5.57 -9.24
C ASN A 267 8.87 -4.28 -9.91
N LEU A 268 8.00 -3.27 -9.91
CA LEU A 268 8.32 -1.90 -10.31
C LEU A 268 8.61 -0.99 -9.10
N LYS A 269 8.54 -1.52 -7.87
CA LYS A 269 8.63 -0.80 -6.59
C LYS A 269 10.01 -0.25 -6.24
N THR A 270 11.08 -0.72 -6.88
CA THR A 270 12.45 -0.32 -6.57
C THR A 270 12.88 0.98 -7.27
N LYS A 271 11.97 1.62 -8.00
CA LYS A 271 12.24 2.81 -8.84
C LYS A 271 11.80 4.10 -8.13
N SER A 272 12.45 5.22 -8.42
CA SER A 272 12.02 6.55 -7.94
C SER A 272 10.60 6.88 -8.41
N GLY A 273 9.87 7.72 -7.67
CA GLY A 273 8.45 8.02 -7.96
C GLY A 273 8.21 8.48 -9.40
N THR A 274 9.01 9.42 -9.90
CA THR A 274 8.89 9.92 -11.28
C THR A 274 9.17 8.86 -12.35
N ILE A 275 10.19 8.02 -12.16
CA ILE A 275 10.53 6.95 -13.12
C ILE A 275 9.44 5.88 -13.12
N LEU A 276 8.92 5.53 -11.94
CA LEU A 276 7.79 4.62 -11.82
C LEU A 276 6.58 5.15 -12.61
N HIS A 277 6.23 6.42 -12.43
CA HIS A 277 5.12 7.07 -13.14
C HIS A 277 5.30 7.04 -14.66
N LYS A 278 6.48 7.43 -15.17
CA LYS A 278 6.81 7.35 -16.61
C LYS A 278 6.68 5.92 -17.13
N MET A 279 7.23 4.93 -16.42
CA MET A 279 7.13 3.51 -16.81
C MET A 279 5.68 3.00 -16.85
N VAL A 280 4.87 3.29 -15.82
CA VAL A 280 3.45 2.90 -15.78
C VAL A 280 2.71 3.45 -17.00
N PHE A 281 2.95 4.71 -17.33
CA PHE A 281 2.36 5.37 -18.48
C PHE A 281 2.76 4.71 -19.79
N ILE A 282 4.05 4.49 -20.00
CA ILE A 282 4.59 3.82 -21.20
C ILE A 282 3.94 2.43 -21.38
N TYR A 283 3.87 1.62 -20.31
CA TYR A 283 3.22 0.30 -20.38
C TYR A 283 1.75 0.40 -20.80
N LYS A 284 1.00 1.34 -20.23
CA LYS A 284 -0.41 1.55 -20.58
C LYS A 284 -0.56 1.94 -22.05
N LEU A 285 0.24 2.89 -22.54
CA LEU A 285 0.22 3.31 -23.95
C LEU A 285 0.55 2.14 -24.89
N ALA A 286 1.57 1.35 -24.55
CA ALA A 286 1.91 0.17 -25.34
C ALA A 286 0.75 -0.81 -25.44
N TYR A 287 0.07 -1.12 -24.33
CA TYR A 287 -1.07 -2.04 -24.33
C TYR A 287 -2.26 -1.49 -25.12
N ILE A 288 -2.59 -0.20 -24.97
CA ILE A 288 -3.67 0.44 -25.74
C ILE A 288 -3.34 0.40 -27.24
N LYS A 289 -2.10 0.72 -27.63
CA LYS A 289 -1.66 0.73 -29.03
C LYS A 289 -1.74 -0.67 -29.65
N LEU A 290 -1.28 -1.70 -28.93
CA LEU A 290 -1.36 -3.09 -29.41
C LEU A 290 -2.80 -3.58 -29.50
N LEU A 291 -3.63 -3.27 -28.51
CA LEU A 291 -5.02 -3.69 -28.50
C LEU A 291 -5.82 -3.02 -29.62
N SER A 292 -5.62 -1.72 -29.83
CA SER A 292 -6.32 -0.97 -30.91
C SER A 292 -5.90 -1.47 -32.29
N ARG A 293 -4.61 -1.83 -32.48
CA ARG A 293 -4.13 -2.50 -33.69
C ARG A 293 -4.80 -3.86 -33.90
N LYS A 294 -5.01 -4.64 -32.84
CA LYS A 294 -5.67 -5.94 -32.91
C LYS A 294 -7.16 -5.81 -33.24
N LEU A 295 -7.84 -4.83 -32.65
CA LEU A 295 -9.27 -4.60 -32.82
C LEU A 295 -9.63 -3.85 -34.10
N GLY A 296 -8.68 -3.10 -34.68
CA GLY A 296 -8.87 -2.32 -35.90
C GLY A 296 -9.59 -0.98 -35.69
N TYR A 297 -9.77 -0.53 -34.44
CA TYR A 297 -10.39 0.76 -34.12
C TYR A 297 -9.75 1.38 -32.85
N PRO A 298 -9.77 2.72 -32.72
CA PRO A 298 -9.22 3.41 -31.56
C PRO A 298 -10.08 3.23 -30.31
N LEU A 299 -9.44 3.02 -29.16
CA LEU A 299 -10.09 2.83 -27.86
C LEU A 299 -10.14 4.12 -27.05
N PRO A 300 -11.20 4.36 -26.25
CA PRO A 300 -11.22 5.51 -25.34
C PRO A 300 -10.14 5.38 -24.26
N ILE A 301 -9.49 6.49 -23.94
CA ILE A 301 -8.39 6.57 -22.97
C ILE A 301 -8.85 7.44 -21.81
N PHE A 302 -8.80 6.89 -20.59
CA PHE A 302 -9.13 7.63 -19.36
C PHE A 302 -7.86 7.91 -18.57
N CYS A 303 -7.62 9.18 -18.27
CA CYS A 303 -6.52 9.67 -17.45
C CYS A 303 -7.09 10.38 -16.23
N ASP A 304 -7.09 9.69 -15.09
CA ASP A 304 -7.42 10.31 -13.80
C ASP A 304 -6.17 10.97 -13.21
N SER A 305 -6.23 12.30 -13.08
CA SER A 305 -5.28 13.14 -12.37
C SER A 305 -3.83 12.83 -12.75
N PRO A 306 -3.42 13.12 -14.01
CA PRO A 306 -2.07 12.76 -14.47
C PRO A 306 -0.98 13.43 -13.61
N SER A 307 -1.27 14.61 -13.04
CA SER A 307 -0.45 15.29 -12.05
C SER A 307 -0.59 14.68 -10.63
N GLY A 308 0.52 14.26 -10.04
CA GLY A 308 0.60 13.85 -8.63
C GLY A 308 1.70 14.61 -7.87
N ARG A 309 1.68 14.60 -6.52
CA ARG A 309 2.68 15.28 -5.67
C ARG A 309 4.15 14.89 -5.95
N GLU A 310 4.38 13.77 -6.64
CA GLU A 310 5.71 13.18 -6.89
C GLU A 310 6.22 13.37 -8.33
N VAL A 311 5.48 14.07 -9.20
CA VAL A 311 5.85 14.26 -10.63
C VAL A 311 5.81 15.74 -10.99
N ARG A 312 6.84 16.23 -11.68
CA ARG A 312 6.94 17.64 -12.10
C ARG A 312 6.00 17.94 -13.27
N ALA A 313 5.54 19.18 -13.37
CA ALA A 313 4.63 19.62 -14.42
C ALA A 313 5.20 19.44 -15.84
N GLU A 314 6.51 19.64 -16.03
CA GLU A 314 7.15 19.46 -17.34
C GLU A 314 7.05 17.99 -17.80
N THR A 315 7.29 17.04 -16.88
CA THR A 315 7.14 15.60 -17.16
C THR A 315 5.71 15.23 -17.55
N ILE A 316 4.69 15.83 -16.92
CA ILE A 316 3.29 15.59 -17.31
C ILE A 316 3.02 16.14 -18.70
N THR A 317 3.57 17.31 -19.02
CA THR A 317 3.44 17.93 -20.34
C THR A 317 4.09 17.06 -21.42
N GLU A 318 5.29 16.52 -21.18
CA GLU A 318 5.96 15.55 -22.07
C GLU A 318 5.09 14.32 -22.32
N MET A 319 4.57 13.71 -21.23
CA MET A 319 3.74 12.52 -21.31
C MET A 319 2.43 12.77 -22.09
N LEU A 320 1.75 13.87 -21.80
CA LEU A 320 0.53 14.25 -22.52
C LEU A 320 0.83 14.64 -23.97
N GLY A 321 2.01 15.18 -24.27
CA GLY A 321 2.46 15.42 -25.63
C GLY A 321 2.58 14.14 -26.45
N VAL A 322 3.17 13.08 -25.87
CA VAL A 322 3.19 11.74 -26.49
C VAL A 322 1.77 11.22 -26.71
N LEU A 323 0.88 11.41 -25.72
CA LEU A 323 -0.51 10.99 -25.83
C LEU A 323 -1.24 11.70 -26.98
N ASN A 324 -1.12 13.02 -27.07
CA ASN A 324 -1.76 13.81 -28.14
C ASN A 324 -1.23 13.43 -29.53
N ARG A 325 0.09 13.27 -29.67
CA ARG A 325 0.75 12.95 -30.95
C ARG A 325 0.41 11.55 -31.46
N ASP A 326 0.54 10.53 -30.61
CA ASP A 326 0.46 9.12 -31.03
C ASP A 326 -0.94 8.52 -30.90
N PHE A 327 -1.86 9.19 -30.20
CA PHE A 327 -3.22 8.73 -29.94
C PHE A 327 -4.26 9.80 -30.29
N SER A 328 -3.98 10.66 -31.26
CA SER A 328 -4.94 11.69 -31.75
C SER A 328 -6.27 11.10 -32.24
N GLU A 329 -6.23 9.88 -32.79
CA GLU A 329 -7.42 9.15 -33.25
C GLU A 329 -8.25 8.57 -32.10
N HIS A 330 -7.75 8.61 -30.87
CA HIS A 330 -8.43 8.10 -29.69
C HIS A 330 -9.23 9.19 -28.99
N GLN A 331 -10.39 8.84 -28.45
CA GLN A 331 -11.09 9.71 -27.53
C GLN A 331 -10.37 9.72 -26.18
N ILE A 332 -9.86 10.88 -25.76
CA ILE A 332 -9.09 11.03 -24.53
C ILE A 332 -9.91 11.82 -23.50
N PHE A 333 -10.09 11.23 -22.32
CA PHE A 333 -10.75 11.84 -21.17
C PHE A 333 -9.72 12.10 -20.07
N ILE A 334 -9.54 13.35 -19.66
CA ILE A 334 -8.61 13.73 -18.61
C ILE A 334 -9.38 14.38 -17.47
N ALA A 335 -9.39 13.73 -16.30
CA ALA A 335 -9.82 14.36 -15.06
C ALA A 335 -8.61 15.07 -14.44
N SER A 336 -8.68 16.37 -14.22
CA SER A 336 -7.58 17.13 -13.62
C SER A 336 -8.06 18.43 -13.00
N ILE A 337 -7.33 18.89 -11.98
CA ILE A 337 -7.44 20.25 -11.43
C ILE A 337 -6.62 21.27 -12.23
N HIS A 338 -5.83 20.81 -13.21
CA HIS A 338 -5.02 21.64 -14.08
C HIS A 338 -5.56 21.63 -15.50
N LYS A 339 -5.37 22.74 -16.21
CA LYS A 339 -5.63 22.84 -17.64
C LYS A 339 -4.36 22.55 -18.44
N TYR A 340 -4.50 21.88 -19.57
CA TYR A 340 -3.41 21.48 -20.46
C TYR A 340 -3.53 22.13 -21.84
N GLU A 341 -3.85 23.42 -21.87
CA GLU A 341 -4.08 24.23 -23.08
C GLU A 341 -2.84 24.28 -23.99
N THR A 342 -1.64 24.08 -23.44
CA THR A 342 -0.40 24.04 -24.23
C THR A 342 -0.14 22.70 -24.91
N VAL A 343 -0.94 21.67 -24.63
CA VAL A 343 -0.76 20.31 -25.16
C VAL A 343 -1.89 19.93 -26.11
N PHE A 344 -3.11 20.36 -25.82
CA PHE A 344 -4.30 20.02 -26.60
C PHE A 344 -4.96 21.29 -27.14
N ASP A 345 -4.95 21.45 -28.45
CA ASP A 345 -5.49 22.62 -29.14
C ASP A 345 -7.03 22.64 -29.14
N GLU A 346 -7.66 21.45 -29.20
CA GLU A 346 -9.12 21.28 -29.22
C GLU A 346 -9.57 20.50 -27.99
N THR A 347 -9.99 21.20 -26.92
CA THR A 347 -10.50 20.57 -25.69
C THR A 347 -11.89 21.05 -25.31
N GLN A 348 -12.78 20.10 -25.04
CA GLN A 348 -14.04 20.38 -24.35
C GLN A 348 -13.80 20.28 -22.85
N ILE A 349 -13.93 21.41 -22.14
CA ILE A 349 -13.71 21.48 -20.70
C ILE A 349 -15.05 21.46 -19.99
N PHE A 350 -15.28 20.42 -19.19
CA PHE A 350 -16.43 20.31 -18.28
C PHE A 350 -15.96 20.62 -16.86
N GLY A 351 -16.39 21.77 -16.33
CA GLY A 351 -16.14 22.13 -14.93
C GLY A 351 -17.14 21.43 -14.01
N THR A 352 -16.66 20.83 -12.92
CA THR A 352 -17.50 20.29 -11.86
C THR A 352 -17.23 21.04 -10.57
N ASP A 353 -18.25 21.66 -9.99
CA ASP A 353 -18.25 22.35 -8.70
C ASP A 353 -18.85 21.46 -7.61
N GLY A 354 -18.32 20.25 -7.43
CA GLY A 354 -18.82 19.30 -6.43
C GLY A 354 -18.43 17.85 -6.67
N THR A 355 -19.18 16.92 -6.08
CA THR A 355 -19.13 15.49 -6.41
C THR A 355 -19.74 15.24 -7.80
N LEU A 356 -19.19 14.29 -8.56
CA LEU A 356 -19.67 13.92 -9.91
C LEU A 356 -21.16 13.47 -9.92
N PHE A 357 -21.69 13.16 -8.75
CA PHE A 357 -23.09 12.88 -8.48
C PHE A 357 -23.58 13.98 -7.55
N ASP A 358 -24.69 14.64 -7.89
CA ASP A 358 -25.39 15.50 -6.96
C ASP A 358 -25.67 14.70 -5.68
N GLU A 359 -25.31 15.22 -4.51
CA GLU A 359 -25.82 14.65 -3.27
C GLU A 359 -27.34 14.76 -3.33
N PRO A 360 -28.10 13.67 -3.16
CA PRO A 360 -29.55 13.76 -3.11
C PRO A 360 -29.89 14.75 -2.00
N THR A 361 -30.52 15.85 -2.38
CA THR A 361 -30.97 16.82 -1.40
C THR A 361 -32.10 16.19 -0.60
N LEU A 362 -32.39 16.72 0.59
CA LEU A 362 -33.50 16.24 1.42
C LEU A 362 -34.86 16.25 0.67
N PHE A 363 -34.94 16.94 -0.46
CA PHE A 363 -36.09 17.07 -1.35
C PHE A 363 -36.18 15.99 -2.43
N ASP A 364 -35.14 15.18 -2.63
CA ASP A 364 -35.08 14.11 -3.63
C ASP A 364 -35.57 12.75 -3.09
N LEU A 365 -35.94 12.68 -1.81
CA LEU A 365 -36.61 11.51 -1.26
C LEU A 365 -38.04 11.46 -1.80
N PRO A 366 -38.46 10.36 -2.48
CA PRO A 366 -39.84 10.21 -2.88
C PRO A 366 -40.71 10.24 -1.61
N LEU A 367 -41.73 11.10 -1.63
CA LEU A 367 -42.80 11.09 -0.63
C LEU A 367 -43.31 9.64 -0.53
N GLN A 368 -42.91 8.96 0.55
CA GLN A 368 -43.46 7.65 0.88
C GLN A 368 -44.97 7.84 1.04
N LYS A 369 -45.72 7.22 0.13
CA LYS A 369 -47.17 7.04 0.26
C LYS A 369 -47.45 5.85 1.17
#